data_AF-A0A918ABN2-F1
#
_entry.id   AF-A0A918ABN2-F1
#
_cell.length_a   1.000
_cell.length_b   1.000
_cell.length_c   1.000
_cell.angle_alpha   90.00
_cell.angle_beta   90.00
_cell.angle_gamma   90.00
#
_symmetry.space_group_name_H-M   'P 1'
#
loop_
_entity.id
_entity.type
_entity.pdbx_description
1 polymer ?
#
loop_
_entity_poly.entity_id
_entity_poly.type
_entity_poly.pdbx_seq_one_letter_code
_entity_poly.pdbx_strand_id
1 'polypeptide(L)'
;MSDMADIESVRRAAGVSLQYFWEATEHDTFDDLEDEDGVRNAYAAIQAAVPDDSTSAVCLTVLALGKLRAHLNDVSAGGEDHFEAHDDPPAGLDEDDELGRELAREVVEAARLALRLQPDDNLAAFSLACALHWLSEDQSAAAAYREALRIDPYDDIARARVEELEDVELPDPPTRITTRHPYGFHLLEMTRLVGHSGSTKGQVWLLNDVFTVRSAADDYLSEWLDSRGQGLGEDFGVWTHVPGGQSGGTELAEVIRQAPAGGPEIDWSRMFLPSLMPDRRLPAGHPIRWLGQLHFFGYTEHDD
;
A
#
# COMPACT_ATOMS: atom_id res chain seq x y z
N MET A 1 3.03 25.52 -19.30
CA MET A 1 1.83 24.74 -18.94
C MET A 1 2.14 23.32 -19.34
N SER A 2 2.74 22.54 -18.44
CA SER A 2 2.91 21.09 -18.67
C SER A 2 1.52 20.50 -18.86
N ASP A 3 1.37 19.63 -19.86
CA ASP A 3 0.10 18.98 -20.18
C ASP A 3 -0.29 18.08 -18.99
N MET A 4 -1.57 17.95 -18.68
CA MET A 4 -2.01 17.11 -17.55
C MET A 4 -1.60 15.64 -17.74
N ALA A 5 -1.51 15.19 -19.01
CA ALA A 5 -0.99 13.88 -19.38
C ALA A 5 0.52 13.73 -19.10
N ASP A 6 1.28 14.81 -19.19
CA ASP A 6 2.72 14.84 -18.88
C ASP A 6 2.92 14.67 -17.37
N ILE A 7 2.11 15.35 -16.54
CA ILE A 7 2.14 15.19 -15.07
C ILE A 7 1.76 13.77 -14.65
N GLU A 8 0.73 13.16 -15.23
CA GLU A 8 0.33 11.80 -14.89
C GLU A 8 1.43 10.78 -15.23
N SER A 9 2.13 10.96 -16.36
CA SER A 9 3.28 10.14 -16.75
C SER A 9 4.45 10.31 -15.77
N VAL A 10 4.75 11.54 -15.36
CA VAL A 10 5.82 11.82 -14.38
C VAL A 10 5.48 11.21 -13.02
N ARG A 11 4.22 11.33 -12.55
CA ARG A 11 3.79 10.68 -11.30
C ARG A 11 3.92 9.17 -11.35
N ARG A 12 3.53 8.54 -12.46
CA ARG A 12 3.68 7.09 -12.64
C ARG A 12 5.15 6.67 -12.52
N ALA A 13 6.06 7.38 -13.18
CA ALA A 13 7.49 7.08 -13.11
C ALA A 13 8.05 7.29 -11.69
N ALA A 14 7.71 8.40 -11.04
CA ALA A 14 8.13 8.66 -9.65
C ALA A 14 7.57 7.64 -8.65
N GLY A 15 6.34 7.16 -8.88
CA GLY A 15 5.72 6.11 -8.07
C GLY A 15 6.46 4.78 -8.18
N VAL A 16 6.93 4.41 -9.38
CA VAL A 16 7.75 3.21 -9.58
C VAL A 16 9.11 3.34 -8.88
N SER A 17 9.79 4.48 -9.00
CA SER A 17 11.04 4.70 -8.25
C SER A 17 10.82 4.66 -6.74
N LEU A 18 9.70 5.21 -6.24
CA LEU A 18 9.35 5.14 -4.82
C LEU A 18 9.06 3.70 -4.36
N GLN A 19 8.41 2.89 -5.19
CA GLN A 19 8.20 1.47 -4.90
C GLN A 19 9.53 0.75 -4.73
N TYR A 20 10.47 0.89 -5.69
CA TYR A 20 11.80 0.28 -5.57
C TYR A 20 12.56 0.77 -4.34
N PHE A 21 12.46 2.06 -4.03
CA PHE A 21 13.04 2.62 -2.81
C PHE A 21 12.44 1.95 -1.56
N TRP A 22 11.11 1.80 -1.50
CA TRP A 22 10.43 1.15 -0.38
C TRP A 22 10.85 -0.31 -0.22
N GLU A 23 10.87 -1.09 -1.30
CA GLU A 23 11.30 -2.48 -1.30
C GLU A 23 12.76 -2.61 -0.80
N ALA A 24 13.66 -1.71 -1.24
CA ALA A 24 15.04 -1.68 -0.76
C ALA A 24 15.15 -1.46 0.76
N THR A 25 14.27 -0.66 1.36
CA THR A 25 14.30 -0.36 2.81
C THR A 25 14.06 -1.57 3.73
N GLU A 26 13.66 -2.71 3.15
CA GLU A 26 13.52 -3.97 3.89
C GLU A 26 14.85 -4.65 4.18
N HIS A 27 15.80 -4.50 3.26
CA HIS A 27 17.04 -5.25 3.27
C HIS A 27 18.28 -4.36 3.36
N ASP A 28 18.19 -3.14 2.85
CA ASP A 28 19.28 -2.19 2.79
C ASP A 28 19.29 -1.30 4.04
N THR A 29 20.50 -0.93 4.46
CA THR A 29 20.70 0.03 5.54
C THR A 29 20.39 1.45 5.05
N PHE A 30 20.12 2.37 5.97
CA PHE A 30 19.87 3.79 5.62
C PHE A 30 20.99 4.40 4.75
N ASP A 31 22.25 4.03 4.99
CA ASP A 31 23.41 4.54 4.24
C ASP A 31 23.56 3.89 2.85
N ASP A 32 22.96 2.72 2.62
CA ASP A 32 23.02 1.99 1.35
C ASP A 32 21.84 2.32 0.42
N LEU A 33 20.83 3.06 0.89
CA LEU A 33 19.67 3.44 0.10
C LEU A 33 20.06 4.33 -1.09
N GLU A 34 19.80 3.83 -2.29
CA GLU A 34 19.98 4.57 -3.53
C GLU A 34 18.71 5.37 -3.93
N ASP A 35 18.89 6.36 -4.80
CA ASP A 35 17.83 7.13 -5.49
C ASP A 35 16.86 7.96 -4.62
N GLU A 36 17.10 8.17 -3.32
CA GLU A 36 16.28 9.05 -2.46
C GLU A 36 16.13 10.46 -3.10
N ASP A 37 17.26 11.05 -3.51
CA ASP A 37 17.28 12.36 -4.15
C ASP A 37 16.50 12.38 -5.48
N GLY A 38 16.56 11.30 -6.26
CA GLY A 38 15.85 11.18 -7.52
C GLY A 38 14.34 11.20 -7.30
N VAL A 39 13.86 10.36 -6.38
CA VAL A 39 12.45 10.29 -5.98
C VAL A 39 11.98 11.65 -5.43
N ARG A 40 12.73 12.25 -4.50
CA ARG A 40 12.39 13.54 -3.89
C ARG A 40 12.32 14.66 -4.92
N ASN A 41 13.29 14.72 -5.84
CA ASN A 41 13.34 15.73 -6.89
C ASN A 41 12.19 15.58 -7.89
N ALA A 42 11.76 14.35 -8.20
CA ALA A 42 10.63 14.11 -9.08
C ALA A 42 9.33 14.67 -8.48
N TYR A 43 9.06 14.41 -7.20
CA TYR A 43 7.88 14.97 -6.51
C TYR A 43 7.98 16.49 -6.30
N ALA A 44 9.17 17.03 -6.03
CA ALA A 44 9.38 18.47 -5.98
C ALA A 44 9.09 19.15 -7.33
N ALA A 45 9.45 18.51 -8.45
CA ALA A 45 9.14 19.01 -9.79
C ALA A 45 7.62 18.99 -10.06
N ILE A 46 6.91 17.94 -9.63
CA ILE A 46 5.45 17.87 -9.71
C ILE A 46 4.82 18.99 -8.88
N GLN A 47 5.26 19.19 -7.63
CA GLN A 47 4.74 20.24 -6.74
C GLN A 47 5.07 21.65 -7.25
N ALA A 48 6.19 21.84 -7.95
CA ALA A 48 6.48 23.12 -8.61
C ALA A 48 5.46 23.45 -9.71
N ALA A 49 4.90 22.44 -10.38
CA ALA A 49 3.84 22.60 -11.38
C ALA A 49 2.43 22.64 -10.75
N VAL A 50 2.20 21.87 -9.69
CA VAL A 50 0.93 21.72 -8.97
C VAL A 50 1.20 21.79 -7.45
N PRO A 51 1.25 23.00 -6.86
CA PRO A 51 1.68 23.20 -5.46
C PRO A 51 0.92 22.39 -4.41
N ASP A 52 -0.38 22.21 -4.61
CA ASP A 52 -1.27 21.49 -3.68
C ASP A 52 -1.51 20.03 -4.13
N ASP A 53 -0.53 19.41 -4.81
CA ASP A 53 -0.65 18.02 -5.24
C ASP A 53 -0.61 17.04 -4.06
N SER A 54 -1.79 16.53 -3.67
CA SER A 54 -1.92 15.57 -2.59
C SER A 54 -1.18 14.26 -2.86
N THR A 55 -1.11 13.82 -4.12
CA THR A 55 -0.41 12.56 -4.48
C THR A 55 1.07 12.67 -4.13
N SER A 56 1.73 13.75 -4.57
CA SER A 56 3.12 14.01 -4.22
C SER A 56 3.33 14.11 -2.71
N ALA A 57 2.39 14.72 -1.96
CA ALA A 57 2.50 14.80 -0.50
C ALA A 57 2.39 13.44 0.20
N VAL A 58 1.49 12.56 -0.26
CA VAL A 58 1.40 11.17 0.24
C VAL A 58 2.67 10.39 -0.13
N CYS A 59 3.14 10.49 -1.37
CA CYS A 59 4.36 9.81 -1.80
C CYS A 59 5.61 10.28 -1.04
N LEU A 60 5.74 11.58 -0.74
CA LEU A 60 6.82 12.10 0.09
C LEU A 60 6.71 11.64 1.54
N THR A 61 5.49 11.40 2.04
CA THR A 61 5.28 10.76 3.35
C THR A 61 5.81 9.33 3.35
N VAL A 62 5.53 8.55 2.30
CA VAL A 62 6.04 7.18 2.13
C VAL A 62 7.56 7.16 1.97
N LEU A 63 8.15 8.13 1.25
CA LEU A 63 9.60 8.28 1.13
C LEU A 63 10.24 8.51 2.51
N ALA A 64 9.71 9.46 3.29
CA ALA A 64 10.18 9.73 4.65
C ALA A 64 9.98 8.51 5.56
N LEU A 65 8.87 7.78 5.40
CA LEU A 65 8.59 6.57 6.17
C LEU A 65 9.57 5.45 5.85
N GLY A 66 9.91 5.26 4.57
CA GLY A 66 10.90 4.27 4.13
C GLY A 66 12.28 4.55 4.73
N LYS A 67 12.70 5.82 4.78
CA LYS A 67 13.95 6.22 5.46
C LYS A 67 13.96 5.82 6.93
N LEU A 68 12.86 6.11 7.64
CA LEU A 68 12.70 5.70 9.04
C LEU A 68 12.73 4.17 9.16
N ARG A 69 12.07 3.44 8.25
CA ARG A 69 12.07 1.97 8.17
C ARG A 69 13.46 1.39 8.02
N ALA A 70 14.25 1.89 7.07
CA ALA A 70 15.62 1.42 6.86
C ALA A 70 16.52 1.66 8.09
N HIS A 71 16.39 2.82 8.75
CA HIS A 71 17.13 3.11 9.99
C HIS A 71 16.78 2.11 11.10
N LEU A 72 15.49 1.83 11.29
CA LEU A 72 15.02 0.91 12.32
C LEU A 72 15.42 -0.55 12.05
N ASN A 73 15.42 -0.96 10.78
CA ASN A 73 15.84 -2.30 10.37
C ASN A 73 17.36 -2.51 10.54
N ASP A 74 18.17 -1.45 10.36
CA ASP A 74 19.62 -1.51 10.62
C ASP A 74 19.93 -1.70 12.11
N VAL A 75 19.22 -0.96 12.99
CA VAL A 75 19.41 -1.07 14.45
C VAL A 75 18.98 -2.44 14.99
N SER A 76 17.98 -3.09 14.38
CA SER A 76 17.44 -4.37 14.87
C SER A 76 18.31 -5.60 14.55
N ALA A 77 19.47 -5.44 13.90
CA ALA A 77 20.39 -6.52 13.51
C ALA A 77 19.72 -7.65 12.69
N GLY A 78 18.82 -7.28 11.78
CA GLY A 78 18.13 -8.20 10.87
C GLY A 78 16.91 -8.90 11.49
N GLY A 79 16.21 -8.24 12.40
CA GLY A 79 14.88 -8.65 12.87
C GLY A 79 13.77 -8.45 11.82
N GLU A 80 12.59 -9.01 12.09
CA GLU A 80 11.37 -8.85 11.25
C GLU A 80 11.06 -7.36 10.99
N ASP A 81 10.51 -7.05 9.82
CA ASP A 81 10.10 -5.68 9.47
C ASP A 81 9.07 -5.13 10.47
N HIS A 82 9.53 -4.23 11.35
CA HIS A 82 8.73 -3.67 12.43
C HIS A 82 7.51 -2.87 11.96
N PHE A 83 7.45 -2.47 10.68
CA PHE A 83 6.34 -1.66 10.15
C PHE A 83 5.11 -2.49 9.80
N GLU A 84 5.30 -3.71 9.31
CA GLU A 84 4.20 -4.63 8.97
C GLU A 84 4.07 -5.80 9.98
N ALA A 85 4.91 -5.84 11.03
CA ALA A 85 4.84 -6.84 12.09
C ALA A 85 3.61 -6.66 13.00
N HIS A 86 2.76 -7.68 13.05
CA HIS A 86 1.58 -7.73 13.92
C HIS A 86 1.95 -7.93 15.40
N ASP A 87 2.93 -8.79 15.68
CA ASP A 87 3.13 -9.34 17.02
C ASP A 87 4.21 -8.64 17.86
N ASP A 88 5.04 -7.78 17.26
CA ASP A 88 6.09 -7.04 17.97
C ASP A 88 5.95 -5.53 17.76
N PRO A 89 5.28 -4.82 18.69
CA PRO A 89 5.20 -3.38 18.63
C PRO A 89 6.56 -2.74 18.58
N PRO A 90 6.73 -1.72 17.74
CA PRO A 90 7.94 -0.95 17.74
C PRO A 90 8.19 -0.31 19.11
N ALA A 91 9.22 -0.75 19.82
CA ALA A 91 9.67 -0.09 21.04
C ALA A 91 10.08 1.34 20.69
N GLY A 92 9.46 2.37 21.26
CA GLY A 92 9.75 3.77 20.94
C GLY A 92 11.26 4.06 20.83
N LEU A 93 11.64 4.99 19.95
CA LEU A 93 13.04 5.35 19.70
C LEU A 93 13.72 5.80 20.99
N ASP A 94 14.92 5.29 21.23
CA ASP A 94 15.74 5.69 22.38
C ASP A 94 16.02 7.21 22.36
N GLU A 95 16.15 7.81 23.55
CA GLU A 95 16.33 9.26 23.66
C GLU A 95 17.60 9.76 22.95
N ASP A 96 18.64 8.93 22.88
CA ASP A 96 19.93 9.18 22.24
C ASP A 96 20.00 8.79 20.76
N ASP A 97 18.94 8.19 20.19
CA ASP A 97 18.80 7.98 18.75
C ASP A 97 18.39 9.29 18.05
N GLU A 98 19.34 10.21 17.89
CA GLU A 98 19.11 11.52 17.29
C GLU A 98 18.61 11.41 15.84
N LEU A 99 19.19 10.48 15.06
CA LEU A 99 18.84 10.28 13.64
C LEU A 99 17.43 9.70 13.50
N GLY A 100 17.11 8.61 14.20
CA GLY A 100 15.78 8.01 14.15
C GLY A 100 14.69 9.01 14.55
N ARG A 101 14.95 9.83 15.57
CA ARG A 101 14.02 10.88 16.00
C ARG A 101 13.91 12.03 15.00
N GLU A 102 14.96 12.35 14.26
CA GLU A 102 14.88 13.31 13.14
C GLU A 102 14.02 12.76 12.00
N LEU A 103 14.27 11.52 11.59
CA LEU A 103 13.51 10.83 10.55
C LEU A 103 12.02 10.70 10.93
N ALA A 104 11.71 10.33 12.16
CA ALA A 104 10.32 10.28 12.64
C ALA A 104 9.63 11.65 12.60
N ARG A 105 10.34 12.74 12.93
CA ARG A 105 9.78 14.10 12.79
C ARG A 105 9.58 14.49 11.32
N GLU A 106 10.46 14.06 10.42
CA GLU A 106 10.27 14.25 8.97
C GLU A 106 8.97 13.59 8.49
N VAL A 107 8.71 12.34 8.92
CA VAL A 107 7.44 11.63 8.63
C VAL A 107 6.24 12.40 9.19
N VAL A 108 6.29 12.87 10.43
CA VAL A 108 5.19 13.64 11.04
C VAL A 108 4.85 14.88 10.22
N GLU A 109 5.85 15.65 9.80
CA GLU A 109 5.61 16.88 9.03
C GLU A 109 5.10 16.59 7.61
N ALA A 110 5.66 15.58 6.94
CA ALA A 110 5.19 15.14 5.62
C ALA A 110 3.74 14.62 5.68
N ALA A 111 3.43 13.73 6.64
CA ALA A 111 2.11 13.15 6.81
C ALA A 111 1.06 14.20 7.18
N ARG A 112 1.40 15.17 8.04
CA ARG A 112 0.52 16.31 8.33
C ARG A 112 0.24 17.16 7.10
N LEU A 113 1.22 17.37 6.22
CA LEU A 113 1.00 18.05 4.95
C LEU A 113 0.08 17.24 4.03
N ALA A 114 0.32 15.93 3.89
CA ALA A 114 -0.52 15.04 3.10
C ALA A 114 -1.97 15.06 3.60
N LEU A 115 -2.21 14.94 4.91
CA LEU A 115 -3.55 14.99 5.52
C LEU A 115 -4.21 16.37 5.42
N ARG A 116 -3.45 17.47 5.34
CA ARG A 116 -4.04 18.80 5.05
C ARG A 116 -4.56 18.88 3.61
N LEU A 117 -3.87 18.26 2.66
CA LEU A 117 -4.24 18.26 1.24
C LEU A 117 -5.31 17.20 0.93
N GLN A 118 -5.25 16.05 1.61
CA GLN A 118 -6.16 14.91 1.48
C GLN A 118 -6.49 14.33 2.88
N PRO A 119 -7.53 14.84 3.56
CA PRO A 119 -7.85 14.43 4.93
C PRO A 119 -8.30 12.97 5.09
N ASP A 120 -8.83 12.36 4.03
CA ASP A 120 -9.30 10.97 4.02
C ASP A 120 -8.24 10.00 3.46
N ASP A 121 -6.95 10.31 3.64
CA ASP A 121 -5.85 9.40 3.26
C ASP A 121 -5.42 8.53 4.45
N ASN A 122 -5.76 7.24 4.40
CA ASN A 122 -5.47 6.32 5.50
C ASN A 122 -3.98 5.95 5.58
N LEU A 123 -3.27 5.93 4.46
CA LEU A 123 -1.83 5.68 4.46
C LEU A 123 -1.10 6.81 5.17
N ALA A 124 -1.38 8.07 4.87
CA ALA A 124 -0.80 9.21 5.57
C ALA A 124 -1.19 9.24 7.06
N ALA A 125 -2.43 8.91 7.41
CA ALA A 125 -2.86 8.79 8.80
C ALA A 125 -2.10 7.69 9.55
N PHE A 126 -1.93 6.53 8.92
CA PHE A 126 -1.14 5.42 9.46
C PHE A 126 0.33 5.80 9.63
N SER A 127 0.96 6.40 8.61
CA SER A 127 2.36 6.85 8.69
C SER A 127 2.58 7.88 9.79
N LEU A 128 1.64 8.82 9.97
CA LEU A 128 1.65 9.78 11.08
C LEU A 128 1.60 9.04 12.42
N ALA A 129 0.72 8.04 12.55
CA ALA A 129 0.56 7.27 13.77
C ALA A 129 1.81 6.46 14.13
N CYS A 130 2.42 5.77 13.15
CA CYS A 130 3.68 5.07 13.32
C CYS A 130 4.78 6.02 13.85
N ALA A 131 4.98 7.16 13.19
CA ALA A 131 6.02 8.10 13.57
C ALA A 131 5.80 8.72 14.96
N LEU A 132 4.55 9.00 15.33
CA LEU A 132 4.21 9.48 16.68
C LEU A 132 4.42 8.40 17.74
N HIS A 133 4.10 7.14 17.43
CA HIS A 133 4.36 6.01 18.32
C HIS A 133 5.87 5.89 18.58
N TRP A 134 6.69 5.89 17.51
CA TRP A 134 8.15 5.86 17.63
C TRP A 134 8.72 7.04 18.43
N LEU A 135 8.07 8.20 18.42
CA LEU A 135 8.44 9.34 19.24
C LEU A 135 7.90 9.28 20.69
N SER A 136 7.27 8.17 21.08
CA SER A 136 6.59 7.97 22.38
C SER A 136 5.49 9.00 22.65
N GLU A 137 4.81 9.48 21.60
CA GLU A 137 3.64 10.36 21.68
C GLU A 137 2.33 9.56 21.61
N ASP A 138 2.17 8.57 22.49
CA ASP A 138 1.13 7.53 22.47
C ASP A 138 -0.30 8.04 22.28
N GLN A 139 -0.67 9.12 22.96
CA GLN A 139 -2.02 9.71 22.83
C GLN A 139 -2.27 10.26 21.42
N SER A 140 -1.27 10.91 20.83
CA SER A 140 -1.34 11.43 19.47
C SER A 140 -1.31 10.28 18.45
N ALA A 141 -0.51 9.24 18.72
CA ALA A 141 -0.41 8.05 17.89
C ALA A 141 -1.73 7.28 17.83
N ALA A 142 -2.34 6.97 18.98
CA ALA A 142 -3.64 6.29 19.05
C ALA A 142 -4.74 7.08 18.33
N ALA A 143 -4.73 8.42 18.44
CA ALA A 143 -5.66 9.27 17.71
C ALA A 143 -5.47 9.18 16.18
N ALA A 144 -4.23 9.14 15.71
CA ALA A 144 -3.92 8.99 14.28
C ALA A 144 -4.25 7.57 13.75
N TYR A 145 -3.96 6.50 14.50
CA TYR A 145 -4.37 5.14 14.12
C TYR A 145 -5.90 5.01 14.04
N ARG A 146 -6.63 5.63 14.97
CA ARG A 146 -8.10 5.69 14.87
C ARG A 146 -8.60 6.39 13.62
N GLU A 147 -7.89 7.42 13.15
CA GLU A 147 -8.25 8.09 11.92
C GLU A 147 -8.00 7.20 10.69
N ALA A 148 -6.90 6.45 10.67
CA ALA A 148 -6.65 5.41 9.67
C ALA A 148 -7.79 4.37 9.67
N LEU A 149 -8.17 3.84 10.85
CA LEU A 149 -9.27 2.88 11.01
C LEU A 149 -10.65 3.45 10.65
N ARG A 150 -10.86 4.76 10.85
CA ARG A 150 -12.10 5.43 10.43
C ARG A 150 -12.27 5.38 8.92
N ILE A 151 -11.17 5.38 8.18
CA ILE A 151 -11.13 5.35 6.71
C ILE A 151 -11.11 3.90 6.22
N ASP A 152 -10.25 3.06 6.77
CA ASP A 152 -10.16 1.64 6.49
C ASP A 152 -10.23 0.81 7.79
N PRO A 153 -11.41 0.28 8.16
CA PRO A 153 -11.57 -0.44 9.41
C PRO A 153 -10.93 -1.84 9.40
N TYR A 154 -10.39 -2.30 8.27
CA TYR A 154 -9.79 -3.62 8.11
C TYR A 154 -8.26 -3.61 8.29
N ASP A 155 -7.70 -2.49 8.72
CA ASP A 155 -6.27 -2.39 9.03
C ASP A 155 -5.99 -3.04 10.39
N ASP A 156 -5.65 -4.32 10.36
CA ASP A 156 -5.44 -5.14 11.55
C ASP A 156 -4.27 -4.62 12.40
N ILE A 157 -3.22 -4.09 11.78
CA ILE A 157 -2.08 -3.48 12.49
C ILE A 157 -2.54 -2.20 13.20
N ALA A 158 -3.23 -1.30 12.50
CA ALA A 158 -3.75 -0.09 13.14
C ALA A 158 -4.72 -0.41 14.30
N ARG A 159 -5.54 -1.46 14.16
CA ARG A 159 -6.43 -1.95 15.22
C ARG A 159 -5.63 -2.40 16.43
N ALA A 160 -4.68 -3.32 16.24
CA ALA A 160 -3.82 -3.82 17.31
C ALA A 160 -3.12 -2.68 18.06
N ARG A 161 -2.61 -1.67 17.33
CA ARG A 161 -1.96 -0.49 17.93
C ARG A 161 -2.88 0.37 18.78
N VAL A 162 -4.14 0.57 18.37
CA VAL A 162 -5.12 1.31 19.18
C VAL A 162 -5.50 0.53 20.43
N GLU A 163 -5.76 -0.76 20.28
CA GLU A 163 -6.11 -1.66 21.38
C GLU A 163 -5.01 -1.71 22.44
N GLU A 164 -3.75 -1.80 22.00
CA GLU A 164 -2.56 -1.76 22.84
C GLU A 164 -2.37 -0.42 23.56
N LEU A 165 -2.31 0.69 22.81
CA LEU A 165 -1.96 2.02 23.35
C LEU A 165 -2.98 2.53 24.36
N GLU A 166 -4.22 2.06 24.28
CA GLU A 166 -5.33 2.55 25.10
C GLU A 166 -5.98 1.51 25.99
N ASP A 167 -5.49 0.26 25.97
CA ASP A 167 -6.01 -0.85 26.75
C ASP A 167 -7.53 -1.06 26.51
N VAL A 168 -7.89 -1.22 25.24
CA VAL A 168 -9.28 -1.42 24.78
C VAL A 168 -9.38 -2.58 23.79
N GLU A 169 -10.57 -3.16 23.65
CA GLU A 169 -10.91 -4.10 22.57
C GLU A 169 -11.87 -3.39 21.61
N LEU A 170 -11.49 -3.27 20.33
CA LEU A 170 -12.32 -2.65 19.31
C LEU A 170 -13.31 -3.67 18.74
N PRO A 171 -14.50 -3.22 18.29
CA PRO A 171 -15.43 -4.14 17.64
C PRO A 171 -14.86 -4.63 16.31
N ASP A 172 -15.17 -5.88 15.95
CA ASP A 172 -14.85 -6.46 14.65
C ASP A 172 -15.28 -5.53 13.50
N PRO A 173 -14.49 -5.45 12.42
CA PRO A 173 -14.87 -4.64 11.27
C PRO A 173 -16.14 -5.19 10.59
N PRO A 174 -16.88 -4.35 9.86
CA PRO A 174 -18.09 -4.79 9.17
C PRO A 174 -17.79 -5.94 8.21
N THR A 175 -18.65 -6.95 8.12
CA THR A 175 -18.43 -8.13 7.24
C THR A 175 -18.33 -7.78 5.75
N ARG A 176 -18.88 -6.64 5.33
CA ARG A 176 -18.77 -6.14 3.95
C ARG A 176 -17.78 -5.00 3.91
N ILE A 177 -16.83 -5.05 2.98
CA ILE A 177 -15.83 -4.00 2.76
C ILE A 177 -16.52 -2.64 2.58
N THR A 178 -16.42 -1.80 3.62
CA THR A 178 -16.96 -0.42 3.64
C THR A 178 -15.86 0.57 4.02
N THR A 179 -14.89 0.76 3.14
CA THR A 179 -13.85 1.78 3.32
C THR A 179 -14.33 3.14 2.83
N ARG A 180 -13.72 4.21 3.34
CA ARG A 180 -13.99 5.61 2.95
C ARG A 180 -12.90 6.19 2.07
N HIS A 181 -12.05 5.34 1.49
CA HIS A 181 -10.97 5.79 0.64
C HIS A 181 -11.50 6.64 -0.52
N PRO A 182 -10.89 7.81 -0.81
CA PRO A 182 -11.43 8.83 -1.71
C PRO A 182 -11.42 8.41 -3.19
N TYR A 183 -10.51 7.51 -3.54
CA TYR A 183 -10.28 7.05 -4.90
C TYR A 183 -10.70 5.62 -5.12
N GLY A 184 -11.17 5.30 -6.32
CA GLY A 184 -11.47 3.95 -6.75
C GLY A 184 -10.31 3.32 -7.49
N PHE A 185 -10.16 2.02 -7.30
CA PHE A 185 -9.10 1.20 -7.86
C PHE A 185 -9.52 -0.27 -7.86
N HIS A 186 -8.76 -1.08 -8.58
CA HIS A 186 -8.81 -2.52 -8.61
C HIS A 186 -7.46 -3.06 -8.12
N LEU A 187 -7.50 -3.93 -7.12
CA LEU A 187 -6.37 -4.71 -6.67
C LEU A 187 -6.53 -6.12 -7.25
N LEU A 188 -5.65 -6.52 -8.15
CA LEU A 188 -5.52 -7.91 -8.59
C LEU A 188 -4.40 -8.52 -7.75
N GLU A 189 -4.70 -9.54 -6.99
CA GLU A 189 -3.69 -10.30 -6.26
C GLU A 189 -3.74 -11.74 -6.74
N MET A 190 -2.57 -12.25 -7.14
CA MET A 190 -2.35 -13.60 -7.61
C MET A 190 -1.07 -14.09 -6.92
N THR A 191 -1.21 -14.38 -5.64
CA THR A 191 -0.12 -14.75 -4.75
C THR A 191 -0.36 -16.13 -4.16
N ARG A 192 0.70 -16.71 -3.59
CA ARG A 192 0.62 -17.96 -2.86
C ARG A 192 1.50 -17.98 -1.65
N LEU A 193 1.03 -18.67 -0.64
CA LEU A 193 1.83 -18.96 0.54
C LEU A 193 2.94 -19.95 0.19
N VAL A 194 4.16 -19.59 0.58
CA VAL A 194 5.36 -20.40 0.47
C VAL A 194 5.88 -20.69 1.87
N GLY A 195 6.05 -21.97 2.18
CA GLY A 195 6.57 -22.39 3.48
C GLY A 195 5.56 -22.29 4.64
N HIS A 196 6.07 -22.27 5.86
CA HIS A 196 5.28 -22.22 7.10
C HIS A 196 5.40 -20.86 7.82
N SER A 197 6.23 -19.96 7.30
CA SER A 197 6.47 -18.61 7.81
C SER A 197 5.37 -17.62 7.45
N GLY A 198 4.49 -17.97 6.50
CA GLY A 198 3.53 -17.02 5.92
C GLY A 198 4.08 -16.22 4.74
N SER A 199 5.32 -16.48 4.30
CA SER A 199 5.94 -15.86 3.12
C SER A 199 5.05 -16.02 1.89
N THR A 200 4.95 -14.98 1.08
CA THR A 200 4.13 -15.00 -0.13
C THR A 200 4.98 -14.89 -1.38
N LYS A 201 4.63 -15.66 -2.40
CA LYS A 201 5.22 -15.54 -3.73
C LYS A 201 4.15 -15.30 -4.76
N GLY A 202 4.39 -14.38 -5.67
CA GLY A 202 3.48 -14.10 -6.77
C GLY A 202 3.46 -12.63 -7.10
N GLN A 203 2.31 -12.16 -7.57
CA GLN A 203 2.20 -10.84 -8.17
C GLN A 203 0.93 -10.13 -7.70
N VAL A 204 1.08 -8.84 -7.43
CA VAL A 204 -0.02 -7.94 -7.07
C VAL A 204 -0.02 -6.77 -8.02
N TRP A 205 -1.20 -6.34 -8.45
CA TRP A 205 -1.38 -5.15 -9.27
C TRP A 205 -2.44 -4.22 -8.71
N LEU A 206 -2.08 -2.94 -8.59
CA LEU A 206 -3.00 -1.86 -8.28
C LEU A 206 -3.28 -1.03 -9.53
N LEU A 207 -4.50 -1.15 -10.06
CA LEU A 207 -4.87 -0.66 -11.39
C LEU A 207 -6.21 0.09 -11.37
N ASN A 208 -6.43 0.94 -12.37
CA ASN A 208 -7.69 1.68 -12.53
C ASN A 208 -8.54 1.22 -13.72
N ASP A 209 -7.92 0.52 -14.67
CA ASP A 209 -8.54 0.20 -15.95
C ASP A 209 -8.87 -1.29 -16.03
N VAL A 210 -10.13 -1.57 -16.36
CA VAL A 210 -10.65 -2.94 -16.45
C VAL A 210 -9.94 -3.74 -17.53
N PHE A 211 -9.52 -3.14 -18.65
CA PHE A 211 -8.78 -3.86 -19.68
C PHE A 211 -7.37 -4.21 -19.21
N THR A 212 -6.70 -3.31 -18.49
CA THR A 212 -5.39 -3.59 -17.90
C THR A 212 -5.47 -4.70 -16.85
N VAL A 213 -6.48 -4.69 -15.97
CA VAL A 213 -6.71 -5.77 -14.99
C VAL A 213 -6.89 -7.11 -15.70
N ARG A 214 -7.70 -7.14 -16.76
CA ARG A 214 -7.96 -8.37 -17.53
C ARG A 214 -6.71 -8.90 -18.20
N SER A 215 -5.96 -8.02 -18.88
CA SER A 215 -4.71 -8.39 -19.54
C SER A 215 -3.72 -8.97 -18.53
N ALA A 216 -3.48 -8.28 -17.40
CA ALA A 216 -2.55 -8.73 -16.38
C ALA A 216 -2.92 -10.11 -15.83
N ALA A 217 -4.20 -10.33 -15.50
CA ALA A 217 -4.68 -11.61 -14.98
C ALA A 217 -4.61 -12.74 -16.02
N ASP A 218 -5.01 -12.47 -17.28
CA ASP A 218 -4.97 -13.48 -18.35
C ASP A 218 -3.52 -13.86 -18.70
N ASP A 219 -2.60 -12.88 -18.74
CA ASP A 219 -1.18 -13.08 -19.00
C ASP A 219 -0.53 -13.89 -17.86
N TYR A 220 -0.74 -13.49 -16.60
CA TYR A 220 -0.14 -14.18 -15.46
C TYR A 220 -0.76 -15.56 -15.20
N LEU A 221 -2.07 -15.74 -15.41
CA LEU A 221 -2.69 -17.08 -15.33
C LEU A 221 -2.06 -18.05 -16.33
N SER A 222 -1.73 -17.56 -17.53
CA SER A 222 -1.07 -18.38 -18.55
C SER A 222 0.32 -18.83 -18.08
N GLU A 223 1.12 -17.90 -17.55
CA GLU A 223 2.43 -18.20 -16.96
C GLU A 223 2.33 -19.18 -15.78
N TRP A 224 1.36 -18.93 -14.90
CA TRP A 224 1.10 -19.74 -13.71
C TRP A 224 0.82 -21.20 -14.06
N LEU A 225 -0.05 -21.43 -15.05
CA LEU A 225 -0.44 -22.77 -15.48
C LEU A 225 0.68 -23.52 -16.20
N ASP A 226 1.59 -22.79 -16.85
CA ASP A 226 2.81 -23.37 -17.43
C ASP A 226 3.80 -23.83 -16.33
N SER A 227 3.74 -23.20 -15.15
CA SER A 227 4.48 -23.63 -13.97
C SER A 227 3.86 -24.92 -13.38
N ARG A 228 4.45 -26.07 -13.72
CA ARG A 228 3.89 -27.39 -13.36
C ARG A 228 3.81 -27.58 -11.84
N GLY A 229 2.59 -27.76 -11.33
CA GLY A 229 2.34 -28.29 -9.98
C GLY A 229 1.57 -27.39 -9.02
N GLN A 230 1.19 -26.18 -9.44
CA GLN A 230 0.45 -25.24 -8.59
C GLN A 230 -1.07 -25.35 -8.84
N GLY A 231 -1.85 -25.32 -7.76
CA GLY A 231 -3.31 -25.34 -7.80
C GLY A 231 -3.88 -23.93 -7.99
N LEU A 232 -5.20 -23.82 -8.11
CA LEU A 232 -5.94 -22.54 -8.18
C LEU A 232 -6.64 -22.20 -6.85
N GLY A 233 -6.26 -22.86 -5.76
CA GLY A 233 -6.86 -22.68 -4.44
C GLY A 233 -6.06 -21.77 -3.51
N GLU A 234 -5.19 -20.94 -4.08
CA GLU A 234 -4.36 -19.96 -3.39
C GLU A 234 -5.05 -18.57 -3.48
N ASP A 235 -4.49 -17.54 -2.84
CA ASP A 235 -5.07 -16.19 -2.80
C ASP A 235 -5.02 -15.51 -4.19
N PHE A 236 -6.07 -15.78 -4.96
CA PHE A 236 -6.24 -15.30 -6.32
C PHE A 236 -7.55 -14.55 -6.39
N GLY A 237 -7.51 -13.23 -6.57
CA GLY A 237 -8.72 -12.43 -6.60
C GLY A 237 -8.56 -11.07 -7.25
N VAL A 238 -9.72 -10.47 -7.53
CA VAL A 238 -9.80 -9.04 -7.83
C VAL A 238 -10.68 -8.38 -6.78
N TRP A 239 -10.12 -7.42 -6.07
CA TRP A 239 -10.81 -6.57 -5.10
C TRP A 239 -10.96 -5.18 -5.68
N THR A 240 -12.19 -4.67 -5.69
CA THR A 240 -12.50 -3.35 -6.22
C THR A 240 -13.03 -2.46 -5.12
N HIS A 241 -12.44 -1.28 -5.00
CA HIS A 241 -13.01 -0.19 -4.24
C HIS A 241 -13.70 0.83 -5.14
N VAL A 242 -14.96 1.16 -4.84
CA VAL A 242 -15.73 2.19 -5.53
C VAL A 242 -16.09 3.30 -4.54
N PRO A 243 -15.55 4.53 -4.67
CA PRO A 243 -15.82 5.63 -3.75
C PRO A 243 -17.31 5.95 -3.68
N GLY A 244 -17.89 5.86 -2.47
CA GLY A 244 -19.31 6.09 -2.24
C GLY A 244 -20.24 5.06 -2.91
N GLY A 245 -19.69 3.97 -3.43
CA GLY A 245 -20.40 2.91 -4.12
C GLY A 245 -20.29 1.57 -3.38
N GLN A 246 -20.63 0.49 -4.10
CA GLN A 246 -20.43 -0.85 -3.60
C GLN A 246 -19.01 -1.32 -3.94
N SER A 247 -18.21 -1.58 -2.92
CA SER A 247 -16.93 -2.27 -3.03
C SER A 247 -17.13 -3.78 -2.87
N GLY A 248 -16.20 -4.58 -3.41
CA GLY A 248 -16.32 -6.03 -3.35
C GLY A 248 -15.12 -6.75 -3.96
N GLY A 249 -14.96 -8.01 -3.59
CA GLY A 249 -13.96 -8.92 -4.14
C GLY A 249 -14.61 -10.05 -4.93
N THR A 250 -13.87 -10.62 -5.87
CA THR A 250 -14.20 -11.90 -6.49
C THR A 250 -12.94 -12.73 -6.60
N GLU A 251 -12.95 -13.89 -5.95
CA GLU A 251 -11.88 -14.88 -6.09
C GLU A 251 -11.90 -15.48 -7.50
N LEU A 252 -10.73 -15.63 -8.13
CA LEU A 252 -10.61 -16.19 -9.48
C LEU A 252 -11.08 -17.64 -9.51
N ALA A 253 -10.86 -18.42 -8.45
CA ALA A 253 -11.27 -19.82 -8.35
C ALA A 253 -12.77 -20.03 -8.62
N GLU A 254 -13.62 -19.06 -8.26
CA GLU A 254 -15.07 -19.12 -8.46
C GLU A 254 -15.50 -18.87 -9.91
N VAL A 255 -14.66 -18.17 -10.68
CA VAL A 255 -14.95 -17.70 -12.04
C VAL A 255 -14.11 -18.39 -13.11
N ILE A 256 -13.15 -19.23 -12.75
CA ILE A 256 -12.40 -20.04 -13.71
C ILE A 256 -13.33 -21.10 -14.33
N ARG A 257 -13.27 -21.22 -15.66
CA ARG A 257 -13.98 -22.25 -16.45
C ARG A 257 -13.06 -22.88 -17.49
N GLN A 258 -13.50 -23.98 -18.08
CA GLN A 258 -12.79 -24.60 -19.20
C GLN A 258 -13.15 -23.90 -20.52
N ALA A 259 -12.14 -23.46 -21.26
CA ALA A 259 -12.31 -22.81 -22.55
C ALA A 259 -12.77 -23.79 -23.63
N PRO A 260 -13.56 -23.36 -24.62
CA PRO A 260 -13.93 -24.21 -25.77
C PRO A 260 -12.72 -24.72 -26.57
N ALA A 261 -11.63 -23.96 -26.57
CA ALA A 261 -10.36 -24.33 -27.20
C ALA A 261 -9.47 -25.26 -26.32
N GLY A 262 -9.89 -25.53 -25.09
CA GLY A 262 -9.14 -26.27 -24.06
C GLY A 262 -8.38 -25.34 -23.10
N GLY A 263 -8.21 -25.78 -21.86
CA GLY A 263 -7.48 -25.05 -20.81
C GLY A 263 -8.38 -24.19 -19.90
N PRO A 264 -7.88 -23.76 -18.74
CA PRO A 264 -8.60 -22.84 -17.85
C PRO A 264 -8.64 -21.43 -18.44
N GLU A 265 -9.77 -20.74 -18.31
CA GLU A 265 -9.92 -19.32 -18.63
C GLU A 265 -10.80 -18.62 -17.59
N ILE A 266 -10.60 -17.32 -17.41
CA ILE A 266 -11.38 -16.50 -16.47
C ILE A 266 -12.72 -16.13 -17.12
N ASP A 267 -13.83 -16.45 -16.45
CA ASP A 267 -15.16 -15.97 -16.83
C ASP A 267 -15.40 -14.54 -16.33
N TRP A 268 -14.87 -13.56 -17.06
CA TRP A 268 -15.01 -12.14 -16.78
C TRP A 268 -16.46 -11.64 -16.66
N SER A 269 -17.46 -12.40 -17.14
CA SER A 269 -18.87 -12.04 -17.00
C SER A 269 -19.42 -12.26 -15.58
N ARG A 270 -18.72 -13.06 -14.77
CA ARG A 270 -19.08 -13.39 -13.39
C ARG A 270 -18.29 -12.60 -12.35
N MET A 271 -17.30 -11.82 -12.78
CA MET A 271 -16.44 -11.05 -11.89
C MET A 271 -17.02 -9.67 -11.57
N PHE A 272 -16.93 -9.26 -10.29
CA PHE A 272 -17.22 -7.89 -9.89
C PHE A 272 -16.07 -6.96 -10.31
N LEU A 273 -16.15 -6.43 -11.52
CA LEU A 273 -15.13 -5.55 -12.10
C LEU A 273 -15.77 -4.35 -12.83
N PRO A 274 -16.38 -3.40 -12.09
CA PRO A 274 -17.05 -2.25 -12.67
C PRO A 274 -16.06 -1.25 -13.27
N SER A 275 -16.49 -0.49 -14.27
CA SER A 275 -15.70 0.66 -14.75
C SER A 275 -15.72 1.80 -13.71
N LEU A 276 -14.52 2.32 -13.39
CA LEU A 276 -14.36 3.43 -12.47
C LEU A 276 -14.54 4.78 -13.17
N MET A 277 -15.24 5.70 -12.51
CA MET A 277 -15.44 7.07 -12.98
C MET A 277 -14.09 7.79 -13.09
N PRO A 278 -13.74 8.40 -14.25
CA PRO A 278 -12.41 8.96 -14.48
C PRO A 278 -11.94 9.96 -13.43
N ASP A 279 -12.83 10.81 -12.91
CA ASP A 279 -12.55 11.82 -11.89
C ASP A 279 -12.42 11.26 -10.46
N ARG A 280 -12.70 9.97 -10.28
CA ARG A 280 -12.63 9.26 -9.00
C ARG A 280 -11.58 8.16 -8.98
N ARG A 281 -10.83 7.95 -10.05
CA ARG A 281 -9.75 6.95 -10.11
C ARG A 281 -8.59 7.36 -9.22
N LEU A 282 -7.87 6.36 -8.71
CA LEU A 282 -6.62 6.57 -7.99
C LEU A 282 -5.62 7.30 -8.90
N PRO A 283 -5.01 8.41 -8.47
CA PRO A 283 -3.97 9.05 -9.28
C PRO A 283 -2.83 8.09 -9.57
N ALA A 284 -2.28 8.12 -10.79
CA ALA A 284 -1.14 7.28 -11.12
C ALA A 284 0.04 7.57 -10.17
N GLY A 285 0.72 6.53 -9.72
CA GLY A 285 1.84 6.63 -8.78
C GLY A 285 1.44 6.86 -7.32
N HIS A 286 0.15 6.98 -6.99
CA HIS A 286 -0.33 7.11 -5.62
C HIS A 286 -0.36 5.72 -4.95
N PRO A 287 0.46 5.44 -3.91
CA PRO A 287 0.35 4.21 -3.14
C PRO A 287 -0.89 4.27 -2.25
N ILE A 288 -1.41 3.11 -1.84
CA ILE A 288 -2.54 3.02 -0.93
C ILE A 288 -2.22 2.07 0.21
N ARG A 289 -2.85 2.28 1.36
CA ARG A 289 -2.99 1.23 2.36
C ARG A 289 -4.38 0.63 2.19
N TRP A 290 -4.48 -0.69 1.98
CA TRP A 290 -5.74 -1.37 1.74
C TRP A 290 -5.78 -2.67 2.53
N LEU A 291 -6.79 -2.84 3.38
CA LEU A 291 -6.94 -4.00 4.25
C LEU A 291 -5.68 -4.25 5.11
N GLY A 292 -5.03 -3.17 5.55
CA GLY A 292 -3.83 -3.24 6.37
C GLY A 292 -2.52 -3.50 5.61
N GLN A 293 -2.52 -3.47 4.28
CA GLN A 293 -1.30 -3.66 3.49
C GLN A 293 -1.00 -2.46 2.59
N LEU A 294 0.28 -2.12 2.45
CA LEU A 294 0.74 -1.11 1.50
C LEU A 294 0.79 -1.69 0.08
N HIS A 295 0.17 -1.01 -0.88
CA HIS A 295 0.24 -1.35 -2.30
C HIS A 295 0.68 -0.15 -3.13
N PHE A 296 1.59 -0.40 -4.07
CA PHE A 296 2.05 0.60 -5.03
C PHE A 296 1.24 0.53 -6.32
N PHE A 297 1.03 1.69 -6.94
CA PHE A 297 0.32 1.78 -8.22
C PHE A 297 1.10 1.07 -9.32
N GLY A 298 0.48 0.11 -10.00
CA GLY A 298 1.13 -0.69 -11.03
C GLY A 298 1.30 -2.13 -10.59
N TYR A 299 2.53 -2.62 -10.64
CA TYR A 299 2.89 -4.03 -10.46
C TYR A 299 3.89 -4.17 -9.32
N THR A 300 3.65 -5.14 -8.44
CA THR A 300 4.55 -5.53 -7.34
C THR A 300 4.77 -7.04 -7.40
N GLU A 301 6.04 -7.45 -7.33
CA GLU A 301 6.43 -8.86 -7.27
C GLU A 301 6.78 -9.23 -5.83
N HIS A 302 6.22 -10.34 -5.36
CA HIS A 302 6.59 -10.94 -4.08
C HIS A 302 7.41 -12.20 -4.37
N ASP A 303 8.64 -12.28 -3.84
CA ASP A 303 9.54 -13.43 -4.02
C ASP A 303 10.24 -13.85 -2.70
N ASP A 304 9.51 -13.75 -1.59
CA ASP A 304 9.97 -14.07 -0.23
C ASP A 304 10.41 -15.54 -0.05
#